data_AF-A0A2W1G846-F1
#
_entry.id   AF-A0A2W1G846-F1
#
_cell.length_a   1.000
_cell.length_b   1.000
_cell.length_c   1.000
_cell.angle_alpha   90.00
_cell.angle_beta   90.00
_cell.angle_gamma   90.00
#
_symmetry.space_group_name_H-M   'P 1'
#
loop_
_entity.id
_entity.type
_entity.pdbx_description
1 polymer ?
#
loop_
_entity_poly.entity_id
_entity_poly.type
_entity_poly.pdbx_seq_one_letter_code
_entity_poly.pdbx_strand_id
1 'polypeptide(L)'
;MSLTPSSRTLYDLGHDDDGEKWAGARLSNVLLSTQTTGTVVVARWYGGQNIGPIRFTHIENSAKAAIGAWKAADAVAQQGSTSKKRRAEEESRRCELVKNLQERDYNIFALRKLLGEKKAKLVGGLAVPLTPAKPVDYASMSMEALARVNKARDATIAFVLKQIDKVDEELSLAEGLGEGVKGESVEEGCV
;
A
#
# COMPACT_ATOMS: atom_id res chain seq x y z
N MET A 1 8.30 -29.91 1.78
CA MET A 1 6.90 -30.24 2.13
C MET A 1 6.43 -29.22 3.15
N SER A 2 5.46 -28.36 2.81
CA SER A 2 4.93 -27.36 3.74
C SER A 2 4.07 -28.05 4.81
N LEU A 3 4.48 -27.98 6.07
CA LEU A 3 3.77 -28.50 7.24
C LEU A 3 3.10 -27.33 7.98
N THR A 4 2.17 -26.64 7.33
CA THR A 4 1.24 -25.78 8.05
C THR A 4 -0.03 -26.58 8.33
N PRO A 5 -0.46 -26.74 9.59
CA PRO A 5 -1.74 -27.38 9.89
C PRO A 5 -2.83 -26.49 9.31
N SER A 6 -3.50 -26.97 8.26
CA SER A 6 -4.75 -26.38 7.80
C SER A 6 -5.69 -26.38 8.99
N SER A 7 -6.05 -25.20 9.50
CA SER A 7 -7.06 -25.05 10.55
C SER A 7 -8.39 -25.52 9.96
N ARG A 8 -8.68 -26.82 10.06
CA ARG A 8 -9.94 -27.39 9.63
C ARG A 8 -10.99 -26.92 10.63
N THR A 9 -11.76 -25.91 10.26
CA THR A 9 -12.95 -25.50 11.01
C THR A 9 -13.82 -26.74 11.22
N LEU A 10 -14.02 -27.12 12.47
CA LEU A 10 -14.96 -28.18 12.84
C LEU A 10 -16.36 -27.57 12.82
N TYR A 11 -17.27 -28.21 12.09
CA TYR A 11 -18.68 -27.83 12.06
C TYR A 11 -19.49 -28.90 12.78
N ASP A 12 -20.44 -28.47 13.60
CA ASP A 12 -21.48 -29.35 14.11
C ASP A 12 -22.54 -29.57 13.03
N LEU A 13 -23.02 -30.81 12.90
CA LEU A 13 -24.01 -31.19 11.89
C LEU A 13 -25.27 -31.66 12.60
N GLY A 14 -26.39 -30.97 12.37
CA GLY A 14 -27.70 -31.31 12.91
C GLY A 14 -28.81 -31.06 11.90
N HIS A 15 -29.89 -31.84 12.01
CA HIS A 15 -31.11 -31.63 11.23
C HIS A 15 -32.35 -31.95 12.06
N ASP A 16 -33.46 -31.30 11.71
CA ASP A 16 -34.79 -31.57 12.26
C ASP A 16 -35.77 -31.72 11.08
N ASP A 17 -36.68 -32.67 11.19
CA ASP A 17 -37.68 -32.96 10.17
C ASP A 17 -38.94 -32.08 10.31
N ASP A 18 -39.18 -31.49 11.48
CA ASP A 18 -40.31 -30.58 11.79
C ASP A 18 -41.65 -30.95 11.12
N GLY A 19 -42.10 -32.18 11.38
CA GLY A 19 -43.37 -32.70 10.88
C GLY A 19 -43.34 -33.29 9.46
N GLU A 20 -42.27 -33.09 8.67
CA GLU A 20 -42.07 -33.73 7.36
C GLU A 20 -40.93 -34.75 7.40
N LYS A 21 -41.27 -36.01 7.76
CA LYS A 21 -40.30 -37.10 7.89
C LYS A 21 -39.35 -37.19 6.69
N TRP A 22 -38.05 -37.28 6.96
CA TRP A 22 -36.92 -37.34 6.01
C TRP A 22 -36.52 -36.03 5.34
N ALA A 23 -37.20 -34.91 5.61
CA ALA A 23 -36.85 -33.63 5.00
C ALA A 23 -35.52 -33.07 5.53
N GLY A 24 -35.27 -33.17 6.84
CA GLY A 24 -34.05 -32.66 7.48
C GLY A 24 -32.79 -33.34 6.97
N ALA A 25 -32.81 -34.67 6.86
CA ALA A 25 -31.70 -35.45 6.30
C ALA A 25 -31.43 -35.14 4.81
N ARG A 26 -32.46 -34.76 4.04
CA ARG A 26 -32.28 -34.32 2.65
C ARG A 26 -31.66 -32.93 2.58
N LEU A 27 -32.10 -32.00 3.41
CA LEU A 27 -31.55 -30.65 3.48
C LEU A 27 -30.10 -30.64 3.95
N SER A 28 -29.73 -31.49 4.92
CA SER A 28 -28.34 -31.65 5.34
C SER A 28 -27.44 -32.14 4.19
N ASN A 29 -27.92 -33.09 3.38
CA ASN A 29 -27.23 -33.51 2.16
C ASN A 29 -27.11 -32.39 1.12
N VAL A 30 -28.11 -31.52 0.99
CA VAL A 30 -28.02 -30.34 0.11
C VAL A 30 -26.93 -29.39 0.58
N LEU A 31 -26.83 -29.10 1.87
CA LEU A 31 -25.76 -28.28 2.45
C LEU A 31 -24.37 -28.88 2.21
N LEU A 32 -24.22 -30.20 2.43
CA LEU A 32 -22.96 -30.91 2.14
C LEU A 32 -22.59 -30.86 0.65
N SER A 33 -23.54 -31.19 -0.24
CA SER A 33 -23.30 -31.24 -1.69
C SER A 33 -22.96 -29.87 -2.27
N THR A 34 -23.55 -28.81 -1.71
CA THR A 34 -23.24 -27.44 -2.12
C THR A 34 -22.02 -26.88 -1.40
N GLN A 35 -21.41 -27.59 -0.45
CA GLN A 35 -20.28 -27.11 0.36
C GLN A 35 -20.58 -25.75 1.00
N THR A 36 -21.78 -25.60 1.55
CA THR A 36 -22.25 -24.35 2.15
C THR A 36 -22.27 -24.50 3.66
N THR A 37 -21.70 -23.52 4.37
CA THR A 37 -21.74 -23.46 5.83
C THR A 37 -22.89 -22.55 6.26
N GLY A 38 -23.78 -23.06 7.10
CA GLY A 38 -24.90 -22.29 7.65
C GLY A 38 -26.11 -23.18 7.97
N THR A 39 -27.24 -22.53 8.26
CA THR A 39 -28.52 -23.19 8.53
C THR A 39 -29.49 -22.88 7.40
N VAL A 40 -30.23 -23.89 6.95
CA VAL A 40 -31.27 -23.76 5.92
C VAL A 40 -32.59 -24.21 6.50
N VAL A 41 -33.61 -23.38 6.32
CA VAL A 41 -34.99 -23.67 6.71
C VAL A 41 -35.86 -23.61 5.46
N VAL A 42 -36.69 -24.63 5.26
CA VAL A 42 -37.62 -24.70 4.14
C VAL A 42 -39.03 -24.84 4.69
N ALA A 43 -39.88 -23.86 4.41
CA ALA A 43 -41.30 -23.94 4.71
C ALA A 43 -42.05 -24.53 3.50
N ARG A 44 -42.93 -25.51 3.75
CA ARG A 44 -43.80 -26.09 2.73
C ARG A 44 -45.26 -26.00 3.17
N TRP A 45 -46.10 -25.47 2.29
CA TRP A 45 -47.54 -25.34 2.52
C TRP A 45 -48.32 -26.44 1.78
N TYR A 46 -49.38 -26.96 2.42
CA TYR A 46 -50.28 -27.93 1.80
C TYR A 46 -51.32 -27.23 0.92
N GLY A 47 -51.31 -27.56 -0.38
CA GLY A 47 -52.19 -26.96 -1.39
C GLY A 47 -53.48 -27.74 -1.69
N GLY A 48 -53.88 -28.69 -0.85
CA GLY A 48 -55.12 -29.47 -1.04
C GLY A 48 -54.98 -30.79 -1.82
N GLN A 49 -53.79 -31.13 -2.32
CA GLN A 49 -53.51 -32.41 -2.98
C GLN A 49 -52.18 -33.01 -2.49
N ASN A 50 -52.19 -34.33 -2.24
CA ASN A 50 -50.98 -35.07 -1.91
C ASN A 50 -50.15 -35.33 -3.19
N ILE A 51 -49.04 -34.62 -3.33
CA ILE A 51 -48.07 -34.76 -4.45
C ILE A 51 -47.07 -35.91 -4.26
N GLY A 52 -47.30 -36.77 -3.25
CA GLY A 52 -46.47 -37.96 -3.02
C GLY A 52 -44.99 -37.60 -2.79
N PRO A 53 -44.03 -38.43 -3.27
CA PRO A 53 -42.60 -38.21 -3.09
C PRO A 53 -42.04 -36.95 -3.75
N ILE A 54 -42.74 -36.38 -4.74
CA ILE A 54 -42.27 -35.19 -5.50
C ILE A 54 -42.06 -33.99 -4.58
N ARG A 55 -42.78 -33.92 -3.44
CA ARG A 55 -42.58 -32.88 -2.42
C ARG A 55 -41.14 -32.72 -1.96
N PHE A 56 -40.40 -33.83 -1.86
CA PHE A 56 -39.01 -33.79 -1.42
C PHE A 56 -38.11 -33.13 -2.47
N THR A 57 -38.39 -33.35 -3.75
CA THR A 57 -37.71 -32.65 -4.85
C THR A 57 -37.96 -31.14 -4.78
N HIS A 58 -39.18 -30.71 -4.43
CA HIS A 58 -39.48 -29.29 -4.25
C HIS A 58 -38.71 -28.69 -3.07
N ILE A 59 -38.64 -29.41 -1.95
CA ILE A 59 -37.88 -29.00 -0.76
C ILE A 59 -36.39 -28.82 -1.11
N GLU A 60 -35.79 -29.81 -1.78
CA GLU A 60 -34.39 -29.76 -2.19
C GLU A 60 -34.10 -28.65 -3.20
N ASN A 61 -34.96 -28.50 -4.22
CA ASN A 61 -34.78 -27.47 -5.24
C ASN A 61 -34.93 -26.06 -4.66
N SER A 62 -35.88 -25.86 -3.75
CA SER A 62 -36.06 -24.59 -3.04
C SER A 62 -34.81 -24.24 -2.22
N ALA A 63 -34.25 -25.21 -1.48
CA ALA A 63 -33.02 -25.02 -0.73
C ALA A 63 -31.82 -24.69 -1.64
N LYS A 64 -31.63 -25.45 -2.73
CA LYS A 64 -30.56 -25.20 -3.70
C LYS A 64 -30.66 -23.81 -4.33
N ALA A 65 -31.86 -23.38 -4.69
CA ALA A 65 -32.08 -22.06 -5.27
C ALA A 65 -31.73 -20.93 -4.28
N ALA A 66 -32.17 -21.06 -3.01
CA ALA A 66 -31.85 -20.08 -1.97
C ALA A 66 -30.34 -19.99 -1.70
N ILE A 67 -29.66 -21.14 -1.58
CA ILE A 67 -28.20 -21.21 -1.42
C ILE A 67 -27.49 -20.56 -2.62
N GLY A 68 -27.94 -20.85 -3.84
CA GLY A 68 -27.38 -20.27 -5.05
C GLY A 68 -27.49 -18.74 -5.09
N ALA A 69 -28.67 -18.21 -4.75
CA ALA A 69 -28.90 -16.77 -4.67
C ALA A 69 -28.02 -16.10 -3.60
N TRP A 70 -27.90 -16.71 -2.42
CA TRP A 70 -27.02 -16.22 -1.36
C TRP A 70 -25.54 -16.21 -1.81
N LYS A 71 -25.05 -17.28 -2.43
CA LYS A 71 -23.66 -17.34 -2.93
C LYS A 71 -23.37 -16.26 -3.97
N ALA A 72 -24.31 -16.02 -4.87
CA ALA A 72 -24.16 -14.96 -5.87
C ALA A 72 -24.10 -13.57 -5.20
N ALA A 73 -24.97 -13.32 -4.21
CA ALA A 73 -24.97 -12.08 -3.46
C ALA A 73 -23.69 -11.89 -2.62
N ASP A 74 -23.22 -12.95 -1.95
CA ASP A 74 -21.97 -12.92 -1.18
C ASP A 74 -20.76 -12.66 -2.08
N ALA A 75 -20.69 -13.31 -3.25
CA ALA A 75 -19.61 -13.05 -4.21
C ALA A 75 -19.55 -11.57 -4.64
N VAL A 76 -20.71 -10.93 -4.88
CA VAL A 76 -20.79 -9.50 -5.20
C VAL A 76 -20.37 -8.64 -4.01
N ALA A 77 -20.80 -8.98 -2.80
CA ALA A 77 -20.43 -8.26 -1.58
C ALA A 77 -18.92 -8.33 -1.30
N GLN A 78 -18.31 -9.50 -1.47
CA GLN A 78 -16.87 -9.71 -1.32
C GLN A 78 -16.08 -8.93 -2.40
N GLN A 79 -16.55 -8.92 -3.65
CA GLN A 79 -15.94 -8.10 -4.72
C GLN A 79 -16.04 -6.59 -4.41
N GLY A 80 -17.17 -6.14 -3.87
CA GLY A 80 -17.34 -4.75 -3.42
C GLY A 80 -16.41 -4.37 -2.27
N SER A 81 -16.30 -5.23 -1.25
CA SER A 81 -15.41 -5.05 -0.10
C SER A 81 -13.93 -5.04 -0.51
N THR A 82 -13.50 -6.00 -1.32
CA THR A 82 -12.12 -6.07 -1.84
C THR A 82 -11.78 -4.87 -2.72
N SER A 83 -12.70 -4.43 -3.58
CA SER A 83 -12.51 -3.22 -4.41
C SER A 83 -12.41 -1.96 -3.56
N LYS A 84 -13.25 -1.81 -2.53
CA LYS A 84 -13.20 -0.69 -1.59
C LYS A 84 -11.88 -0.69 -0.81
N LYS A 85 -11.45 -1.85 -0.32
CA LYS A 85 -10.16 -2.02 0.36
C LYS A 85 -8.98 -1.64 -0.54
N ARG A 86 -8.97 -2.11 -1.80
CA ARG A 86 -7.94 -1.75 -2.78
C ARG A 86 -7.90 -0.26 -3.08
N ARG A 87 -9.06 0.39 -3.24
CA ARG A 87 -9.13 1.85 -3.45
C ARG A 87 -8.59 2.63 -2.25
N ALA A 88 -8.96 2.24 -1.03
CA ALA A 88 -8.45 2.88 0.19
C ALA A 88 -6.93 2.69 0.34
N GLU A 89 -6.41 1.50 0.03
CA GLU A 89 -4.98 1.21 0.04
C GLU A 89 -4.22 2.01 -1.02
N GLU A 90 -4.78 2.13 -2.23
CA GLU A 90 -4.22 2.95 -3.31
C GLU A 90 -4.21 4.44 -2.95
N GLU A 91 -5.29 4.95 -2.35
CA GLU A 91 -5.40 6.33 -1.88
C GLU A 91 -4.41 6.63 -0.74
N SER A 92 -4.24 5.69 0.20
CA SER A 92 -3.22 5.80 1.25
C SER A 92 -1.81 5.87 0.67
N ARG A 93 -1.49 5.00 -0.30
CA ARG A 93 -0.18 5.01 -1.00
C ARG A 93 0.05 6.32 -1.75
N ARG A 94 -1.00 6.87 -2.36
CA ARG A 94 -0.94 8.19 -3.02
C ARG A 94 -0.62 9.29 -2.03
N CYS A 95 -1.34 9.34 -0.90
CA CYS A 95 -1.14 10.35 0.14
C CYS A 95 0.28 10.28 0.72
N GLU A 96 0.79 9.08 0.96
CA GLU A 96 2.16 8.87 1.43
C GLU A 96 3.20 9.33 0.40
N LEU A 97 3.00 9.02 -0.88
CA LEU A 97 3.91 9.45 -1.95
C LEU A 97 3.92 10.98 -2.10
N VAL A 98 2.76 11.63 -1.98
CA VAL A 98 2.65 13.10 -2.01
C VAL A 98 3.44 13.73 -0.86
N LYS A 99 3.32 13.23 0.37
CA LYS A 99 4.07 13.73 1.53
C LYS A 99 5.58 13.58 1.32
N ASN A 100 6.02 12.40 0.90
CA ASN A 100 7.43 12.14 0.62
C ASN A 100 8.00 13.09 -0.45
N LEU A 101 7.23 13.39 -1.49
CA LEU A 101 7.63 14.35 -2.54
C LEU A 101 7.79 15.77 -2.00
N GLN A 102 6.90 16.22 -1.12
CA GLN A 102 7.00 17.53 -0.48
C GLN A 102 8.25 17.63 0.41
N GLU A 103 8.53 16.59 1.20
CA GLU A 103 9.74 16.51 2.02
C GLU A 103 11.02 16.50 1.17
N ARG A 104 11.01 15.77 0.05
CA ARG A 104 12.14 15.74 -0.90
C ARG A 104 12.39 17.10 -1.54
N ASP A 105 11.34 17.85 -1.90
CA ASP A 105 11.48 19.21 -2.42
C ASP A 105 12.11 20.15 -1.38
N TYR A 106 11.70 20.03 -0.12
CA TYR A 106 12.32 20.78 0.98
C TYR A 106 13.80 20.43 1.13
N ASN A 107 14.14 19.15 1.09
CA ASN A 107 15.53 18.68 1.15
C ASN A 107 16.36 19.18 -0.03
N ILE A 108 15.82 19.14 -1.26
CA ILE A 108 16.49 19.68 -2.45
C ILE A 108 16.75 21.18 -2.28
N PHE A 109 15.78 21.93 -1.75
CA PHE A 109 15.95 23.34 -1.49
C PHE A 109 17.07 23.60 -0.47
N ALA A 110 17.07 22.88 0.66
CA ALA A 110 18.10 23.00 1.68
C ALA A 110 19.49 22.62 1.15
N LEU A 111 19.62 21.51 0.43
CA LEU A 111 20.88 21.05 -0.15
C LEU A 111 21.43 22.02 -1.19
N ARG A 112 20.57 22.59 -2.05
CA ARG A 112 20.98 23.61 -3.02
C ARG A 112 21.46 24.88 -2.33
N LYS A 113 20.78 25.30 -1.25
CA LYS A 113 21.20 26.45 -0.44
C LYS A 113 22.59 26.21 0.16
N LEU A 114 22.82 25.06 0.79
CA LEU A 114 24.12 24.68 1.35
C LEU A 114 25.22 24.62 0.29
N LEU A 115 24.92 24.03 -0.87
CA LEU A 115 25.86 24.00 -2.01
C LEU A 115 26.24 25.42 -2.44
N GLY A 116 25.28 26.33 -2.53
CA GLY A 116 25.52 27.74 -2.85
C GLY A 116 26.44 28.42 -1.85
N GLU A 117 26.18 28.22 -0.55
CA GLU A 117 27.02 28.75 0.54
C GLU A 117 28.45 28.17 0.51
N LYS A 118 28.61 26.87 0.28
CA LYS A 118 29.94 26.22 0.17
C LYS A 118 30.71 26.69 -1.06
N LYS A 119 30.06 26.81 -2.22
CA LYS A 119 30.69 27.37 -3.43
C LYS A 119 31.10 28.83 -3.23
N ALA A 120 30.29 29.62 -2.54
CA ALA A 120 30.61 31.01 -2.21
C ALA A 120 31.85 31.11 -1.32
N LYS A 121 31.98 30.23 -0.32
CA LYS A 121 33.20 30.12 0.51
C LYS A 121 34.44 29.77 -0.30
N LEU A 122 34.35 28.82 -1.24
CA LEU A 122 35.47 28.41 -2.09
C LEU A 122 35.95 29.54 -3.01
N VAL A 123 35.01 30.27 -3.64
CA VAL A 123 35.32 31.32 -4.63
C VAL A 123 35.61 32.69 -3.98
N GLY A 124 35.41 32.85 -2.67
CA GLY A 124 35.62 34.11 -1.95
C GLY A 124 34.61 35.21 -2.29
N GLY A 125 33.39 34.84 -2.70
CA GLY A 125 32.32 35.75 -3.14
C GLY A 125 31.03 35.63 -2.32
N LEU A 126 30.07 36.54 -2.53
CA LEU A 126 28.74 36.47 -1.92
C LEU A 126 27.89 35.38 -2.59
N ALA A 127 27.17 34.58 -1.80
CA ALA A 127 26.28 33.54 -2.32
C ALA A 127 25.17 34.18 -3.17
N VAL A 128 25.06 33.77 -4.44
CA VAL A 128 23.98 34.23 -5.33
C VAL A 128 22.64 33.71 -4.77
N PRO A 129 21.64 34.57 -4.55
CA PRO A 129 20.34 34.13 -4.02
C PRO A 129 19.66 33.21 -5.04
N LEU A 130 19.30 32.00 -4.61
CA LEU A 130 18.48 31.08 -5.39
C LEU A 130 17.10 31.70 -5.57
N THR A 131 16.69 31.96 -6.81
CA THR A 131 15.31 32.33 -7.14
C THR A 131 14.35 31.25 -6.62
N PRO A 132 13.28 31.59 -5.87
CA PRO A 132 12.34 30.60 -5.34
C PRO A 132 11.66 29.83 -6.46
N ALA A 133 11.82 28.51 -6.49
CA ALA A 133 11.05 27.67 -7.40
C ALA A 133 9.59 27.64 -6.96
N LYS A 134 8.66 27.71 -7.92
CA LYS A 134 7.22 27.63 -7.66
C LYS A 134 6.89 26.25 -7.04
N PRO A 135 6.11 26.19 -5.95
CA PRO A 135 5.72 24.91 -5.36
C PRO A 135 4.87 24.09 -6.34
N VAL A 136 5.16 22.80 -6.44
CA VAL A 136 4.44 21.88 -7.33
C VAL A 136 3.20 21.36 -6.61
N ASP A 137 2.05 21.38 -7.28
CA ASP A 137 0.83 20.76 -6.77
C ASP A 137 0.82 19.26 -7.08
N TYR A 138 1.22 18.46 -6.10
CA TYR A 138 1.21 17.00 -6.18
C TYR A 138 -0.18 16.39 -6.00
N ALA A 139 -1.10 17.09 -5.34
CA ALA A 139 -2.41 16.53 -4.96
C ALA A 139 -3.28 16.23 -6.18
N SER A 140 -3.07 16.93 -7.30
CA SER A 140 -3.81 16.76 -8.56
C SER A 140 -3.19 15.75 -9.55
N MET A 141 -1.97 15.27 -9.31
CA MET A 141 -1.23 14.42 -10.26
C MET A 141 -1.68 12.95 -10.25
N SER A 142 -1.56 12.19 -11.33
CA SER A 142 -1.84 10.72 -11.29
C SER A 142 -0.75 9.94 -10.53
N MET A 143 -1.03 8.70 -10.09
CA MET A 143 -0.02 7.85 -9.42
C MET A 143 1.25 7.66 -10.25
N GLU A 144 1.10 7.47 -11.56
CA GLU A 144 2.24 7.32 -12.48
C GLU A 144 3.03 8.63 -12.62
N ALA A 145 2.34 9.78 -12.66
CA ALA A 145 3.00 11.08 -12.69
C ALA A 145 3.75 11.34 -11.37
N LEU A 146 3.16 11.03 -10.22
CA LEU A 146 3.83 11.12 -8.91
C LEU A 146 5.09 10.23 -8.87
N ALA A 147 5.00 8.99 -9.34
CA ALA A 147 6.16 8.07 -9.38
C ALA A 147 7.30 8.61 -10.27
N ARG A 148 6.97 9.17 -11.44
CA ARG A 148 7.95 9.79 -12.34
C ARG A 148 8.63 10.99 -11.68
N VAL A 149 7.87 11.88 -11.03
CA VAL A 149 8.45 13.02 -10.32
C VAL A 149 9.31 12.54 -9.15
N ASN A 150 8.87 11.52 -8.42
CA ASN A 150 9.60 10.97 -7.29
C ASN A 150 11.01 10.49 -7.69
N LYS A 151 11.09 9.75 -8.79
CA LYS A 151 12.36 9.32 -9.39
C LYS A 151 13.22 10.50 -9.84
N ALA A 152 12.61 11.54 -10.41
CA ALA A 152 13.34 12.75 -10.83
C ALA A 152 13.89 13.54 -9.63
N ARG A 153 13.16 13.58 -8.51
CA ARG A 153 13.64 14.20 -7.26
C ARG A 153 14.81 13.43 -6.66
N ASP A 154 14.75 12.10 -6.63
CA ASP A 154 15.87 11.27 -6.18
C ASP A 154 17.14 11.50 -7.00
N ALA A 155 17.01 11.54 -8.32
CA ALA A 155 18.13 11.84 -9.21
C ALA A 155 18.70 13.25 -8.96
N THR A 156 17.83 14.23 -8.65
CA THR A 156 18.25 15.60 -8.32
C THR A 156 19.00 15.65 -6.99
N ILE A 157 18.50 14.97 -5.95
CA ILE A 157 19.17 14.88 -4.64
C ILE A 157 20.55 14.26 -4.82
N ALA A 158 20.63 13.12 -5.50
CA ALA A 158 21.90 12.44 -5.77
C ALA A 158 22.89 13.34 -6.53
N PHE A 159 22.41 14.09 -7.52
CA PHE A 159 23.25 15.04 -8.24
C PHE A 159 23.77 16.17 -7.34
N VAL A 160 22.91 16.76 -6.51
CA VAL A 160 23.30 17.85 -5.60
C VAL A 160 24.30 17.36 -4.56
N LEU A 161 24.07 16.19 -3.95
CA LEU A 161 25.01 15.58 -3.00
C LEU A 161 26.39 15.38 -3.64
N LYS A 162 26.45 14.79 -4.83
CA LYS A 162 27.71 14.59 -5.56
C LYS A 162 28.45 15.91 -5.84
N GLN A 163 27.72 17.00 -6.07
CA GLN A 163 28.33 18.32 -6.25
C GLN A 163 28.83 18.92 -4.92
N ILE A 164 28.13 18.68 -3.80
CA ILE A 164 28.60 19.08 -2.47
C ILE A 164 29.88 18.30 -2.15
N ASP A 165 29.89 16.98 -2.31
CA ASP A 165 31.07 16.14 -2.05
C ASP A 165 32.27 16.65 -2.85
N LYS A 166 32.07 16.97 -4.14
CA LYS A 166 33.14 17.53 -4.98
C LYS A 166 33.68 18.87 -4.44
N VAL A 167 32.81 19.77 -4.02
CA VAL A 167 33.20 21.07 -3.45
C VAL A 167 33.89 20.89 -2.10
N ASP A 168 33.46 19.90 -1.31
CA ASP A 168 34.07 19.57 -0.02
C ASP A 168 35.47 19.01 -0.17
N GLU A 169 35.70 18.14 -1.15
CA GLU A 169 37.05 17.69 -1.50
C GLU A 169 37.94 18.85 -1.96
N GLU A 170 37.41 19.76 -2.80
CA GLU A 170 38.16 20.95 -3.24
C GLU A 170 38.47 21.91 -2.08
N LEU A 171 37.54 22.11 -1.14
CA LEU A 171 37.75 22.91 0.07
C LEU A 171 38.76 22.25 1.01
N SER A 172 38.64 20.95 1.25
CA SER A 172 39.59 20.13 2.01
C SER A 172 41.02 20.27 1.47
N LEU A 173 41.19 20.17 0.15
CA LEU A 173 42.49 20.36 -0.51
C LEU A 173 43.01 21.80 -0.36
N ALA A 174 42.15 22.81 -0.44
CA ALA A 174 42.53 24.21 -0.25
C ALA A 174 42.94 24.51 1.21
N GLU A 175 42.28 23.90 2.19
CA GLU A 175 42.64 23.99 3.62
C GLU A 175 43.97 23.29 3.91
N GLY A 176 44.21 22.10 3.34
CA GLY A 176 45.46 21.36 3.48
C GLY A 176 46.69 22.05 2.86
N LEU A 177 46.49 22.89 1.85
CA LEU A 177 47.56 23.74 1.28
C LEU A 177 47.79 25.02 2.09
N GLY A 178 46.84 25.43 2.94
CA GLY A 178 46.93 26.60 3.82
C GLY A 178 47.71 26.36 5.12
N GLU A 179 47.83 25.11 5.58
CA GLU A 179 48.64 24.76 6.75
C GLU A 179 50.15 24.59 6.46
N GLY A 180 50.58 24.70 5.19
CA GLY A 180 51.97 24.53 4.78
C GLY A 180 52.89 25.76 4.88
N VAL A 181 52.41 26.94 5.33
CA VAL A 181 53.21 28.19 5.34
C VAL A 181 53.13 28.93 6.69
N LYS A 182 53.33 28.21 7.79
CA LYS A 182 53.56 28.84 9.10
C LYS A 182 54.66 28.09 9.86
N GLY A 183 55.90 28.23 9.41
CA GLY A 183 57.02 27.55 10.05
C GLY A 183 58.41 27.92 9.54
N GLU A 184 58.69 29.19 9.26
CA GLU A 184 60.09 29.66 9.25
C GLU A 184 60.14 31.18 9.45
N SER A 185 60.26 31.59 10.70
CA SER A 185 60.81 32.91 11.05
C SER A 185 62.23 32.67 11.56
N VAL A 186 63.17 33.01 10.69
CA VAL A 186 64.62 33.05 10.91
C VAL A 186 64.92 34.03 12.05
N GLU A 187 65.47 33.54 13.16
CA GLU A 187 66.26 34.37 14.08
C GLU A 187 67.71 34.40 13.58
N GLU A 188 68.03 35.40 12.76
CA GLU A 188 69.42 35.84 12.56
C GLU A 188 69.69 36.96 13.57
N GLY A 189 70.61 36.69 14.50
CA GLY A 189 71.15 37.71 15.39
C GLY A 189 72.16 38.61 14.68
N CYS A 190 72.30 39.85 15.13
CA CYS A 190 73.58 40.55 15.03
C CYS A 190 73.69 41.73 16.03
N VAL A 191 74.76 41.63 16.83
CA VAL A 191 75.56 42.62 17.60
C VAL A 191 74.91 43.37 18.75
#